data_AF-A0A357ZX69-F1
#
_entry.id   AF-A0A357ZX69-F1
#
_cell.length_a   1.000
_cell.length_b   1.000
_cell.length_c   1.000
_cell.angle_alpha   90.00
_cell.angle_beta   90.00
_cell.angle_gamma   90.00
#
_symmetry.space_group_name_H-M   'P 1'
#
loop_
_entity.id
_entity.type
_entity.pdbx_description
1 polymer ?
#
loop_
_entity_poly.entity_id
_entity_poly.type
_entity_poly.pdbx_seq_one_letter_code
_entity_poly.pdbx_strand_id
1 'polypeptide(L)'
;AIETTSNITGLDPVAQLSLPFAMGWFTWADAILEGTSSALAAGSITPNSYGITAAALAEQQAAIEVFGPDAIEVVRSTPNPAVATTTPPPEFLSGYTNFLVTAGSANLDYLSAVIGSKATTDSDGNPVFVALGMNALSATVEATPADTQPVNEEIQQASVAVTYFIFGTGLVSNTGANGIIGNGVGADSRSTVTLPGLINSVLLAESGVAALVDLLASRNVDPASARWSAQWGVAAANALNGSGRDAAGEYLALNELWYDAINCSVLYAATAPS
;
A
#
# COMPACT_ATOMS: atom_id res chain seq x y z
N ALA A 1 -9.29 2.91 12.12
CA ALA A 1 -9.83 3.93 11.19
C ALA A 1 -10.50 3.30 9.95
N ILE A 2 -9.95 2.19 9.47
CA ILE A 2 -10.39 1.45 8.27
C ILE A 2 -11.88 1.08 8.32
N GLU A 3 -12.39 0.54 9.44
CA GLU A 3 -13.81 0.18 9.62
C GLU A 3 -14.77 1.37 9.53
N THR A 4 -14.34 2.57 9.93
CA THR A 4 -15.19 3.78 9.83
C THR A 4 -15.25 4.29 8.40
N THR A 5 -14.15 4.15 7.67
CA THR A 5 -14.00 4.55 6.27
C THR A 5 -14.67 3.60 5.28
N SER A 6 -14.72 2.30 5.57
CA SER A 6 -15.32 1.32 4.65
C SER A 6 -16.86 1.37 4.64
N ASN A 7 -17.48 2.02 5.63
CA ASN A 7 -18.93 2.13 5.79
C ASN A 7 -19.59 3.25 4.94
N ILE A 8 -18.96 3.66 3.85
CA ILE A 8 -19.48 4.72 2.97
C ILE A 8 -20.62 4.16 2.11
N THR A 9 -21.80 4.77 2.22
CA THR A 9 -22.99 4.38 1.46
C THR A 9 -23.10 5.16 0.16
N GLY A 10 -23.78 4.57 -0.84
CA GLY A 10 -24.08 5.26 -2.11
C GLY A 10 -22.93 5.32 -3.12
N LEU A 11 -21.86 4.55 -2.92
CA LEU A 11 -20.79 4.40 -3.90
C LEU A 11 -21.28 3.60 -5.10
N ASP A 12 -20.99 4.09 -6.30
CA ASP A 12 -21.16 3.31 -7.53
C ASP A 12 -20.12 2.17 -7.63
N PRO A 13 -20.29 1.21 -8.55
CA PRO A 13 -19.39 0.07 -8.68
C PRO A 13 -17.92 0.43 -8.91
N VAL A 14 -17.61 1.49 -9.67
CA VAL A 14 -16.24 1.93 -9.93
C VAL A 14 -15.61 2.49 -8.67
N ALA A 15 -16.38 3.26 -7.89
CA ALA A 15 -15.95 3.77 -6.60
C ALA A 15 -15.72 2.66 -5.57
N GLN A 16 -16.60 1.64 -5.52
CA GLN A 16 -16.42 0.46 -4.65
C GLN A 16 -15.13 -0.30 -4.99
N LEU A 17 -14.81 -0.44 -6.27
CA LEU A 17 -13.59 -1.12 -6.72
C LEU A 17 -12.32 -0.29 -6.53
N SER A 18 -12.42 1.05 -6.56
CA SER A 18 -11.27 1.96 -6.40
C SER A 18 -10.89 2.20 -4.94
N LEU A 19 -11.87 2.16 -4.04
CA LEU A 19 -11.68 2.55 -2.64
C LEU A 19 -10.59 1.74 -1.90
N PRO A 20 -10.44 0.41 -2.08
CA PRO A 20 -9.36 -0.35 -1.45
C PRO A 20 -7.94 0.21 -1.70
N PHE A 21 -7.72 0.75 -2.90
CA PHE A 21 -6.43 1.30 -3.35
C PHE A 21 -6.18 2.69 -2.76
N ALA A 22 -7.21 3.56 -2.78
CA ALA A 22 -7.17 4.85 -2.10
C ALA A 22 -6.96 4.69 -0.58
N MET A 23 -7.37 3.54 -0.02
CA MET A 23 -7.18 3.19 1.38
C MET A 23 -5.77 2.70 1.74
N GLY A 24 -4.97 2.30 0.76
CA GLY A 24 -3.73 1.56 0.96
C GLY A 24 -2.73 2.23 1.92
N TRP A 25 -2.50 3.53 1.77
CA TRP A 25 -1.53 4.25 2.60
C TRP A 25 -1.91 4.31 4.08
N PHE A 26 -3.18 4.59 4.39
CA PHE A 26 -3.62 4.62 5.79
C PHE A 26 -3.88 3.23 6.34
N THR A 27 -4.16 2.24 5.50
CA THR A 27 -4.13 0.82 5.90
C THR A 27 -2.73 0.41 6.33
N TRP A 28 -1.69 0.86 5.62
CA TRP A 28 -0.31 0.67 6.05
C TRP A 28 0.02 1.39 7.35
N ALA A 29 -0.40 2.66 7.48
CA ALA A 29 -0.18 3.43 8.70
C ALA A 29 -0.84 2.78 9.92
N ASP A 30 -2.07 2.27 9.80
CA ASP A 30 -2.80 1.56 10.85
C ASP A 30 -2.03 0.29 11.27
N ALA A 31 -1.54 -0.49 10.31
CA ALA A 31 -0.73 -1.68 10.58
C ALA A 31 0.59 -1.37 11.29
N ILE A 32 1.25 -0.25 10.95
CA ILE A 32 2.47 0.19 11.64
C ILE A 32 2.16 0.61 13.08
N LEU A 33 1.06 1.32 13.31
CA LEU A 33 0.61 1.70 14.65
C LEU A 33 0.33 0.45 15.48
N GLU A 34 -0.39 -0.53 14.93
CA GLU A 34 -0.71 -1.79 15.61
C GLU A 34 0.55 -2.60 15.93
N GLY A 35 1.42 -2.82 14.94
CA GLY A 35 2.65 -3.58 15.10
C GLY A 35 3.59 -2.94 16.13
N THR A 36 3.73 -1.60 16.08
CA THR A 36 4.57 -0.85 17.02
C THR A 36 3.99 -0.88 18.44
N SER A 37 2.67 -0.72 18.57
CA SER A 37 1.99 -0.80 19.88
C SER A 37 2.15 -2.19 20.51
N SER A 38 2.02 -3.24 19.71
CA SER A 38 2.24 -4.62 20.15
C SER A 38 3.68 -4.85 20.62
N ALA A 39 4.68 -4.32 19.89
CA ALA A 39 6.08 -4.42 20.26
C ALA A 39 6.44 -3.63 21.53
N LEU A 40 5.82 -2.45 21.73
CA LEU A 40 5.93 -1.68 22.98
C LEU A 40 5.35 -2.46 24.16
N ALA A 41 4.16 -3.04 24.00
CA ALA A 41 3.50 -3.83 25.04
C ALA A 41 4.29 -5.09 25.42
N ALA A 42 4.96 -5.71 24.44
CA ALA A 42 5.83 -6.86 24.65
C ALA A 42 7.22 -6.50 25.23
N GLY A 43 7.54 -5.20 25.37
CA GLY A 43 8.85 -4.75 25.86
C GLY A 43 10.00 -4.99 24.88
N SER A 44 9.71 -5.18 23.58
CA SER A 44 10.72 -5.47 22.56
C SER A 44 11.50 -4.22 22.13
N ILE A 45 10.92 -3.02 22.28
CA ILE A 45 11.55 -1.74 21.94
C ILE A 45 12.29 -1.19 23.16
N THR A 46 13.57 -0.90 23.00
CA THR A 46 14.43 -0.43 24.09
C THR A 46 14.19 1.06 24.40
N PRO A 47 14.42 1.52 25.64
CA PRO A 47 14.13 2.91 26.04
C PRO A 47 14.87 3.99 25.24
N ASN A 48 16.09 3.70 24.77
CA ASN A 48 16.86 4.59 23.88
C ASN A 48 16.18 4.82 22.52
N SER A 49 15.26 3.95 22.12
CA SER A 49 14.53 4.00 20.85
C SER A 49 13.19 4.72 20.97
N TYR A 50 12.74 5.10 22.18
CA TYR A 50 11.42 5.72 22.36
C TYR A 50 11.23 7.04 21.61
N GLY A 51 12.30 7.82 21.43
CA GLY A 51 12.24 9.07 20.66
C GLY A 51 11.89 8.83 19.19
N ILE A 52 12.58 7.90 18.52
CA ILE A 52 12.31 7.56 17.12
C ILE A 52 10.96 6.84 16.97
N THR A 53 10.59 5.99 17.95
CA THR A 53 9.27 5.35 17.98
C THR A 53 8.15 6.39 18.08
N ALA A 54 8.25 7.36 18.98
CA ALA A 54 7.23 8.40 19.13
C ALA A 54 7.07 9.25 17.86
N ALA A 55 8.18 9.61 17.20
CA ALA A 55 8.14 10.33 15.93
C ALA A 55 7.44 9.52 14.83
N ALA A 56 7.78 8.24 14.68
CA ALA A 56 7.15 7.36 13.70
C ALA A 56 5.65 7.19 13.94
N LEU A 57 5.23 6.97 15.20
CA LEU A 57 3.82 6.88 15.57
C LEU A 57 3.05 8.17 15.23
N ALA A 58 3.65 9.34 15.50
CA ALA A 58 3.04 10.62 15.17
C ALA A 58 2.88 10.83 13.65
N GLU A 59 3.87 10.41 12.85
CA GLU A 59 3.78 10.46 11.39
C GLU A 59 2.67 9.54 10.86
N GLN A 60 2.55 8.31 11.39
CA GLN A 60 1.48 7.40 10.98
C GLN A 60 0.09 7.90 11.39
N GLN A 61 -0.03 8.47 12.58
CA GLN A 61 -1.29 9.08 13.02
C GLN A 61 -1.70 10.24 12.10
N ALA A 62 -0.76 11.11 11.75
CA ALA A 62 -1.01 12.19 10.80
C ALA A 62 -1.40 11.67 9.41
N ALA A 63 -0.81 10.56 8.97
CA ALA A 63 -1.20 9.91 7.72
C ALA A 63 -2.68 9.50 7.71
N ILE A 64 -3.14 8.89 8.80
CA ILE A 64 -4.55 8.46 8.96
C ILE A 64 -5.49 9.66 9.06
N GLU A 65 -5.13 10.66 9.87
CA GLU A 65 -6.02 11.80 10.18
C GLU A 65 -6.12 12.83 9.06
N VAL A 66 -5.05 13.03 8.29
CA VAL A 66 -4.97 14.07 7.26
C VAL A 66 -5.20 13.50 5.86
N PHE A 67 -4.46 12.47 5.47
CA PHE A 67 -4.48 11.97 4.09
C PHE A 67 -5.61 11.00 3.82
N GLY A 68 -6.05 10.24 4.82
CA GLY A 68 -7.15 9.29 4.69
C GLY A 68 -8.45 9.94 4.17
N PRO A 69 -8.96 11.00 4.82
CA PRO A 69 -10.15 11.71 4.38
C PRO A 69 -10.08 12.23 2.93
N ASP A 70 -8.93 12.79 2.53
CA ASP A 70 -8.74 13.36 1.19
C ASP A 70 -8.79 12.28 0.11
N ALA A 71 -8.09 11.15 0.31
CA ALA A 71 -8.08 10.04 -0.64
C ALA A 71 -9.48 9.44 -0.88
N ILE A 72 -10.28 9.35 0.19
CA ILE A 72 -11.67 8.91 0.12
C ILE A 72 -12.53 9.91 -0.67
N GLU A 73 -12.38 11.20 -0.39
CA GLU A 73 -13.18 12.23 -1.05
C GLU A 73 -12.91 12.29 -2.55
N VAL A 74 -11.68 12.06 -2.98
CA VAL A 74 -11.34 11.93 -4.41
C VAL A 74 -12.19 10.83 -5.07
N VAL A 75 -12.20 9.62 -4.51
CA VAL A 75 -13.01 8.49 -5.03
C VAL A 75 -14.51 8.84 -5.06
N ARG A 76 -15.01 9.55 -4.05
CA ARG A 76 -16.42 9.95 -3.97
C ARG A 76 -16.80 11.04 -4.98
N SER A 77 -15.87 11.93 -5.27
CA SER A 77 -16.08 13.07 -6.16
C SER A 77 -16.06 12.70 -7.65
N THR A 78 -15.68 11.46 -7.97
CA THR A 78 -15.49 10.97 -9.35
C THR A 78 -16.44 9.81 -9.66
N PRO A 79 -17.77 9.98 -9.50
CA PRO A 79 -18.71 8.90 -9.72
C PRO A 79 -18.81 8.56 -11.20
N ASN A 80 -18.95 7.26 -11.51
CA ASN A 80 -19.13 6.77 -12.86
C ASN A 80 -20.36 5.83 -12.98
N PRO A 81 -21.57 6.38 -12.83
CA PRO A 81 -22.80 5.58 -12.72
C PRO A 81 -23.23 4.89 -14.03
N ALA A 82 -22.63 5.25 -15.16
CA ALA A 82 -22.97 4.67 -16.47
C ALA A 82 -22.18 3.38 -16.75
N VAL A 83 -21.14 3.09 -15.98
CA VAL A 83 -20.32 1.89 -16.14
C VAL A 83 -20.95 0.72 -15.39
N ALA A 84 -21.26 -0.34 -16.12
CA ALA A 84 -21.66 -1.62 -15.55
C ALA A 84 -20.42 -2.50 -15.32
N THR A 85 -20.41 -3.24 -14.22
CA THR A 85 -19.41 -4.28 -13.99
C THR A 85 -19.93 -5.63 -14.49
N THR A 86 -19.04 -6.47 -15.02
CA THR A 86 -19.38 -7.84 -15.43
C THR A 86 -19.62 -8.78 -14.25
N THR A 87 -19.05 -8.43 -13.10
CA THR A 87 -19.16 -9.14 -11.82
C THR A 87 -19.60 -8.14 -10.75
N PRO A 88 -20.50 -8.50 -9.81
CA PRO A 88 -20.81 -7.64 -8.68
C PRO A 88 -19.53 -7.24 -7.91
N PRO A 89 -19.34 -5.97 -7.52
CA PRO A 89 -18.11 -5.53 -6.85
C PRO A 89 -17.71 -6.36 -5.62
N PRO A 90 -18.62 -6.78 -4.72
CA PRO A 90 -18.25 -7.63 -3.59
C PRO A 90 -17.64 -8.97 -4.02
N GLU A 91 -18.22 -9.62 -5.03
CA GLU A 91 -17.70 -10.89 -5.56
C GLU A 91 -16.35 -10.70 -6.25
N PHE A 92 -16.19 -9.61 -7.00
CA PHE A 92 -14.92 -9.27 -7.64
C PHE A 92 -13.82 -9.02 -6.60
N LEU A 93 -14.11 -8.19 -5.59
CA LEU A 93 -13.19 -7.87 -4.51
C LEU A 93 -12.83 -9.13 -3.71
N SER A 94 -13.77 -10.02 -3.43
CA SER A 94 -13.52 -11.26 -2.70
C SER A 94 -12.51 -12.16 -3.43
N GLY A 95 -12.73 -12.42 -4.73
CA GLY A 95 -11.79 -13.18 -5.55
C GLY A 95 -10.42 -12.51 -5.66
N TYR A 96 -10.41 -11.18 -5.75
CA TYR A 96 -9.20 -10.38 -5.85
C TYR A 96 -8.38 -10.38 -4.55
N THR A 97 -9.05 -10.24 -3.41
CA THR A 97 -8.49 -10.36 -2.06
C THR A 97 -7.78 -11.71 -1.90
N ASN A 98 -8.47 -12.81 -2.23
CA ASN A 98 -7.90 -14.15 -2.13
C ASN A 98 -6.61 -14.31 -2.97
N PHE A 99 -6.59 -13.76 -4.19
CA PHE A 99 -5.41 -13.74 -5.04
C PHE A 99 -4.26 -12.95 -4.40
N LEU A 100 -4.54 -11.75 -3.90
CA LEU A 100 -3.53 -10.87 -3.30
C LEU A 100 -2.97 -11.41 -1.99
N VAL A 101 -3.81 -12.00 -1.14
CA VAL A 101 -3.35 -12.67 0.08
C VAL A 101 -2.39 -13.80 -0.28
N THR A 102 -2.76 -14.66 -1.24
CA THR A 102 -1.90 -15.75 -1.69
C THR A 102 -0.55 -15.24 -2.23
N ALA A 103 -0.58 -14.19 -3.06
CA ALA A 103 0.64 -13.61 -3.63
C ALA A 103 1.51 -12.91 -2.56
N GLY A 104 0.88 -12.19 -1.62
CA GLY A 104 1.56 -11.56 -0.49
C GLY A 104 2.22 -12.57 0.45
N SER A 105 1.54 -13.67 0.75
CA SER A 105 2.09 -14.75 1.57
C SER A 105 3.28 -15.41 0.88
N ALA A 106 3.22 -15.62 -0.45
CA ALA A 106 4.35 -16.14 -1.22
C ALA A 106 5.58 -15.21 -1.15
N ASN A 107 5.39 -13.89 -1.18
CA ASN A 107 6.47 -12.92 -0.98
C ASN A 107 7.09 -13.05 0.41
N LEU A 108 6.27 -13.23 1.45
CA LEU A 108 6.74 -13.40 2.83
C LEU A 108 7.46 -14.72 3.05
N ASP A 109 6.96 -15.81 2.47
CA ASP A 109 7.62 -17.13 2.49
C ASP A 109 8.99 -17.07 1.81
N TYR A 110 9.07 -16.42 0.64
CA TYR A 110 10.34 -16.19 -0.04
C TYR A 110 11.32 -15.41 0.84
N LEU A 111 10.86 -14.30 1.44
CA LEU A 111 11.69 -13.48 2.32
C LEU A 111 12.17 -14.28 3.53
N SER A 112 11.30 -15.08 4.14
CA SER A 112 11.64 -15.97 5.26
C SER A 112 12.71 -17.01 4.85
N ALA A 113 12.58 -17.59 3.66
CA ALA A 113 13.52 -18.58 3.14
C ALA A 113 14.89 -17.99 2.78
N VAL A 114 14.93 -16.76 2.24
CA VAL A 114 16.17 -16.13 1.75
C VAL A 114 16.91 -15.35 2.85
N ILE A 115 16.17 -14.70 3.74
CA ILE A 115 16.72 -13.79 4.76
C ILE A 115 16.72 -14.42 6.16
N GLY A 116 15.85 -15.41 6.41
CA GLY A 116 15.60 -15.96 7.74
C GLY A 116 14.55 -15.17 8.52
N SER A 117 14.54 -15.31 9.85
CA SER A 117 13.57 -14.62 10.71
C SER A 117 13.74 -13.09 10.61
N LYS A 118 12.66 -12.39 10.25
CA LYS A 118 12.64 -10.93 10.20
C LYS A 118 12.62 -10.37 11.61
N ALA A 119 13.75 -9.86 12.08
CA ALA A 119 13.81 -9.22 13.37
C ALA A 119 12.93 -7.96 13.36
N THR A 120 12.06 -7.83 14.36
CA THR A 120 11.21 -6.64 14.57
C THR A 120 11.98 -5.47 15.18
N THR A 121 13.23 -5.73 15.58
CA THR A 121 14.21 -4.76 16.04
C THR A 121 15.56 -5.03 15.41
N ASP A 122 16.36 -3.98 15.20
CA ASP A 122 17.75 -4.12 14.75
C ASP A 122 18.70 -4.51 15.91
N SER A 123 19.99 -4.64 15.60
CA SER A 123 21.02 -4.99 16.60
C SER A 123 21.18 -3.97 17.73
N ASP A 124 20.71 -2.74 17.54
CA ASP A 124 20.79 -1.66 18.52
C ASP A 124 19.47 -1.50 19.31
N GLY A 125 18.49 -2.36 19.05
CA GLY A 125 17.17 -2.34 19.69
C GLY A 125 16.22 -1.30 19.09
N ASN A 126 16.53 -0.72 17.93
CA ASN A 126 15.61 0.17 17.24
C ASN A 126 14.51 -0.65 16.54
N PRO A 127 13.26 -0.17 16.52
CA PRO A 127 12.18 -0.84 15.79
C PRO A 127 12.44 -0.87 14.28
N VAL A 128 12.23 -2.04 13.67
CA VAL A 128 12.15 -2.19 12.21
C VAL A 128 10.68 -2.03 11.83
N PHE A 129 10.24 -0.79 11.64
CA PHE A 129 8.81 -0.46 11.44
C PHE A 129 8.16 -1.28 10.32
N VAL A 130 8.84 -1.44 9.18
CA VAL A 130 8.30 -2.24 8.07
C VAL A 130 8.05 -3.70 8.47
N ALA A 131 8.92 -4.30 9.28
CA ALA A 131 8.70 -5.67 9.77
C ALA A 131 7.52 -5.73 10.75
N LEU A 132 7.38 -4.72 11.62
CA LEU A 132 6.25 -4.60 12.54
C LEU A 132 4.91 -4.47 11.80
N GLY A 133 4.83 -3.58 10.82
CA GLY A 133 3.63 -3.40 10.00
C GLY A 133 3.29 -4.63 9.17
N MET A 134 4.29 -5.27 8.55
CA MET A 134 4.05 -6.52 7.81
C MET A 134 3.57 -7.68 8.69
N ASN A 135 4.05 -7.78 9.93
CA ASN A 135 3.58 -8.80 10.86
C ASN A 135 2.12 -8.54 11.26
N ALA A 136 1.76 -7.28 11.53
CA ALA A 136 0.37 -6.91 11.80
C ALA A 136 -0.54 -7.25 10.61
N LEU A 137 -0.17 -6.82 9.40
CA LEU A 137 -0.91 -7.16 8.17
C LEU A 137 -1.04 -8.68 7.96
N SER A 138 0.03 -9.46 8.20
CA SER A 138 0.01 -10.91 8.05
C SER A 138 -1.06 -11.54 8.96
N ALA A 139 -1.13 -11.11 10.22
CA ALA A 139 -2.14 -11.60 11.16
C ALA A 139 -3.56 -11.22 10.71
N THR A 140 -3.74 -10.01 10.17
CA THR A 140 -5.05 -9.57 9.64
C THR A 140 -5.48 -10.36 8.40
N VAL A 141 -4.56 -10.60 7.44
CA VAL A 141 -4.91 -11.38 6.23
C VAL A 141 -5.18 -12.84 6.54
N GLU A 142 -4.47 -13.44 7.50
CA GLU A 142 -4.71 -14.82 7.96
C GLU A 142 -6.10 -15.00 8.58
N ALA A 143 -6.67 -13.93 9.14
CA ALA A 143 -8.02 -13.92 9.71
C ALA A 143 -9.12 -13.57 8.69
N THR A 144 -8.78 -13.28 7.43
CA THR A 144 -9.74 -12.86 6.41
C THR A 144 -10.66 -14.03 6.00
N PRO A 145 -12.00 -13.87 6.05
CA PRO A 145 -12.93 -14.90 5.58
C PRO A 145 -12.73 -15.23 4.09
N ALA A 146 -12.92 -16.50 3.72
CA ALA A 146 -12.80 -16.94 2.33
C ALA A 146 -14.08 -16.71 1.49
N ASP A 147 -15.23 -16.59 2.15
CA ASP A 147 -16.53 -16.37 1.50
C ASP A 147 -16.78 -14.88 1.26
N THR A 148 -17.59 -14.56 0.25
CA THR A 148 -17.95 -13.16 -0.05
C THR A 148 -18.72 -12.52 1.10
N GLN A 149 -18.23 -11.37 1.55
CA GLN A 149 -18.77 -10.57 2.63
C GLN A 149 -19.59 -9.38 2.10
N PRO A 150 -20.30 -8.65 2.97
CA PRO A 150 -20.87 -7.35 2.62
C PRO A 150 -19.83 -6.38 2.04
N VAL A 151 -20.27 -5.48 1.15
CA VAL A 151 -19.38 -4.62 0.34
C VAL A 151 -18.37 -3.82 1.17
N ASN A 152 -18.75 -3.33 2.33
CA ASN A 152 -17.89 -2.59 3.25
C ASN A 152 -16.76 -3.47 3.80
N GLU A 153 -17.06 -4.71 4.15
CA GLU A 153 -16.06 -5.67 4.62
C GLU A 153 -15.12 -6.08 3.48
N GLU A 154 -15.65 -6.30 2.28
CA GLU A 154 -14.84 -6.61 1.09
C GLU A 154 -13.87 -5.48 0.74
N ILE A 155 -14.31 -4.22 0.84
CA ILE A 155 -13.45 -3.05 0.61
C ILE A 155 -12.30 -3.02 1.64
N GLN A 156 -12.60 -3.26 2.91
CA GLN A 156 -11.60 -3.30 3.98
C GLN A 156 -10.60 -4.45 3.76
N GLN A 157 -11.10 -5.66 3.50
CA GLN A 157 -10.28 -6.84 3.29
C GLN A 157 -9.38 -6.69 2.05
N ALA A 158 -9.95 -6.17 0.96
CA ALA A 158 -9.19 -5.87 -0.25
C ALA A 158 -8.10 -4.83 0.01
N SER A 159 -8.37 -3.79 0.83
CA SER A 159 -7.36 -2.78 1.18
C SER A 159 -6.19 -3.39 1.96
N VAL A 160 -6.49 -4.23 2.95
CA VAL A 160 -5.46 -4.96 3.72
C VAL A 160 -4.65 -5.87 2.79
N ALA A 161 -5.32 -6.64 1.93
CA ALA A 161 -4.67 -7.57 1.03
C ALA A 161 -3.76 -6.89 -0.01
N VAL A 162 -4.21 -5.78 -0.62
CA VAL A 162 -3.37 -5.03 -1.58
C VAL A 162 -2.19 -4.39 -0.88
N THR A 163 -2.38 -3.84 0.32
CA THR A 163 -1.30 -3.26 1.13
C THR A 163 -0.26 -4.33 1.47
N TYR A 164 -0.72 -5.49 1.94
CA TYR A 164 0.14 -6.63 2.25
C TYR A 164 0.94 -7.11 1.03
N PHE A 165 0.29 -7.21 -0.13
CA PHE A 165 0.96 -7.59 -1.37
C PHE A 165 2.00 -6.55 -1.84
N ILE A 166 1.66 -5.26 -1.85
CA ILE A 166 2.55 -4.18 -2.33
C ILE A 166 3.78 -4.08 -1.43
N PHE A 167 3.60 -3.99 -0.12
CA PHE A 167 4.74 -3.90 0.80
C PHE A 167 5.57 -5.19 0.83
N GLY A 168 4.93 -6.36 0.72
CA GLY A 168 5.62 -7.63 0.52
C GLY A 168 6.49 -7.64 -0.74
N THR A 169 5.95 -7.17 -1.87
CA THR A 169 6.68 -7.06 -3.14
C THR A 169 7.83 -6.06 -3.04
N GLY A 170 7.61 -4.91 -2.41
CA GLY A 170 8.64 -3.90 -2.15
C GLY A 170 9.81 -4.48 -1.36
N LEU A 171 9.53 -5.28 -0.33
CA LEU A 171 10.56 -5.98 0.45
C LEU A 171 11.34 -7.01 -0.38
N VAL A 172 10.65 -7.80 -1.22
CA VAL A 172 11.32 -8.75 -2.14
C VAL A 172 12.23 -8.01 -3.10
N SER A 173 11.72 -6.95 -3.74
CA SER A 173 12.47 -6.13 -4.69
C SER A 173 13.70 -5.50 -4.03
N ASN A 174 13.55 -4.93 -2.83
CA ASN A 174 14.65 -4.34 -2.07
C ASN A 174 15.73 -5.38 -1.72
N THR A 175 15.32 -6.59 -1.31
CA THR A 175 16.26 -7.71 -1.08
C THR A 175 17.05 -8.06 -2.32
N GLY A 176 16.38 -8.12 -3.48
CA GLY A 176 17.03 -8.44 -4.75
C GLY A 176 17.98 -7.34 -5.24
N ALA A 177 17.62 -6.07 -5.02
CA ALA A 177 18.36 -4.92 -5.51
C ALA A 177 19.56 -4.54 -4.62
N ASN A 178 19.39 -4.58 -3.30
CA ASN A 178 20.39 -4.12 -2.32
C ASN A 178 21.06 -5.27 -1.55
N GLY A 179 20.76 -6.52 -1.90
CA GLY A 179 21.13 -7.69 -1.11
C GLY A 179 20.35 -7.76 0.21
N ILE A 180 20.61 -8.80 1.00
CA ILE A 180 19.94 -9.08 2.29
C ILE A 180 19.99 -7.88 3.28
N ILE A 181 20.88 -6.92 3.04
CA ILE A 181 21.16 -5.76 3.91
C ILE A 181 19.98 -4.77 4.00
N GLY A 182 19.13 -4.68 2.98
CA GLY A 182 18.04 -3.69 2.90
C GLY A 182 16.81 -3.93 3.80
N ASN A 183 16.74 -5.06 4.50
CA ASN A 183 15.55 -5.49 5.27
C ASN A 183 15.77 -5.53 6.80
N GLY A 184 16.71 -4.75 7.32
CA GLY A 184 17.07 -4.77 8.74
C GLY A 184 18.19 -5.75 9.10
N VAL A 185 18.91 -6.29 8.11
CA VAL A 185 20.14 -7.07 8.29
C VAL A 185 21.35 -6.22 7.87
N GLY A 186 21.52 -5.09 8.53
CA GLY A 186 22.63 -4.15 8.30
C GLY A 186 22.16 -2.74 7.98
N ALA A 187 23.09 -1.79 8.07
CA ALA A 187 22.80 -0.37 7.97
C ALA A 187 22.09 -0.02 6.66
N ASP A 188 21.10 0.88 6.75
CA ASP A 188 20.42 1.48 5.61
C ASP A 188 21.45 2.13 4.69
N SER A 189 21.81 1.39 3.65
CA SER A 189 22.79 1.77 2.65
C SER A 189 22.09 2.07 1.34
N ARG A 190 20.89 2.69 1.41
CA ARG A 190 20.28 3.41 0.28
C ARG A 190 21.25 4.50 -0.17
N SER A 191 22.23 4.07 -0.94
CA SER A 191 23.37 4.88 -1.35
C SER A 191 22.93 5.81 -2.46
N THR A 192 23.65 6.91 -2.61
CA THR A 192 23.53 7.81 -3.77
C THR A 192 23.66 7.10 -5.12
N VAL A 193 24.17 5.87 -5.15
CA VAL A 193 24.31 5.04 -6.35
C VAL A 193 22.98 4.49 -6.87
N THR A 194 21.98 4.24 -6.00
CA THR A 194 20.68 3.67 -6.42
C THR A 194 19.65 4.74 -6.80
N LEU A 195 19.85 5.98 -6.38
CA LEU A 195 18.91 7.09 -6.62
C LEU A 195 18.60 7.33 -8.11
N PRO A 196 19.57 7.34 -9.04
CA PRO A 196 19.25 7.49 -10.47
C PRO A 196 18.35 6.37 -11.00
N GLY A 197 18.51 5.14 -10.49
CA GLY A 197 17.67 4.00 -10.85
C GLY A 197 16.26 4.11 -10.29
N LEU A 198 16.11 4.64 -9.08
CA LEU A 198 14.81 4.93 -8.46
C LEU A 198 14.04 6.01 -9.24
N ILE A 199 14.70 7.14 -9.55
CA ILE A 199 14.12 8.22 -10.36
C ILE A 199 13.63 7.68 -11.72
N ASN A 200 14.47 6.90 -12.41
CA ASN A 200 14.07 6.32 -13.70
C ASN A 200 12.91 5.32 -13.55
N SER A 201 12.86 4.57 -12.45
CA SER A 201 11.74 3.66 -12.17
C SER A 201 10.44 4.43 -11.95
N VAL A 202 10.46 5.56 -11.24
CA VAL A 202 9.28 6.41 -11.04
C VAL A 202 8.79 6.97 -12.37
N LEU A 203 9.68 7.51 -13.21
CA LEU A 203 9.30 8.04 -14.53
C LEU A 203 8.66 6.96 -15.42
N LEU A 204 9.22 5.75 -15.43
CA LEU A 204 8.67 4.64 -16.22
C LEU A 204 7.32 4.16 -15.66
N ALA A 205 7.19 4.06 -14.34
CA ALA A 205 5.94 3.65 -13.69
C ALA A 205 4.84 4.70 -13.86
N GLU A 206 5.14 5.99 -13.72
CA GLU A 206 4.22 7.10 -13.99
C GLU A 206 3.69 7.05 -15.43
N SER A 207 4.59 6.88 -16.40
CA SER A 207 4.17 6.74 -17.80
C SER A 207 3.31 5.49 -18.03
N GLY A 208 3.58 4.39 -17.32
CA GLY A 208 2.78 3.17 -17.38
C GLY A 208 1.36 3.36 -16.82
N VAL A 209 1.24 4.00 -15.65
CA VAL A 209 -0.05 4.34 -15.04
C VAL A 209 -0.83 5.31 -15.92
N ALA A 210 -0.19 6.33 -16.48
CA ALA A 210 -0.84 7.26 -17.41
C ALA A 210 -1.44 6.53 -18.63
N ALA A 211 -0.73 5.55 -19.20
CA ALA A 211 -1.25 4.75 -20.30
C ALA A 211 -2.46 3.88 -19.90
N LEU A 212 -2.47 3.31 -18.69
CA LEU A 212 -3.60 2.55 -18.16
C LEU A 212 -4.82 3.45 -17.90
N VAL A 213 -4.58 4.64 -17.37
CA VAL A 213 -5.58 5.69 -17.15
C VAL A 213 -6.23 6.09 -18.48
N ASP A 214 -5.43 6.35 -19.52
CA ASP A 214 -5.94 6.70 -20.85
C ASP A 214 -6.73 5.56 -21.49
N LEU A 215 -6.30 4.31 -21.27
CA LEU A 215 -7.02 3.12 -21.70
C LEU A 215 -8.40 3.02 -21.03
N LEU A 216 -8.50 3.28 -19.73
CA LEU A 216 -9.78 3.30 -19.01
C LEU A 216 -10.68 4.43 -19.47
N ALA A 217 -10.12 5.63 -19.67
CA ALA A 217 -10.86 6.77 -20.20
C ALA A 217 -11.43 6.48 -21.61
N SER A 218 -10.70 5.76 -22.46
CA SER A 218 -11.18 5.32 -23.78
C SER A 218 -12.40 4.38 -23.71
N ARG A 219 -12.65 3.79 -22.54
CA ARG A 219 -13.80 2.91 -22.24
C ARG A 219 -14.90 3.59 -21.44
N ASN A 220 -14.81 4.91 -21.25
CA ASN A 220 -15.67 5.67 -20.35
C ASN A 220 -15.62 5.22 -18.88
N VAL A 221 -14.53 4.58 -18.45
CA VAL A 221 -14.26 4.31 -17.04
C VAL A 221 -13.42 5.46 -16.50
N ASP A 222 -13.74 5.99 -15.31
CA ASP A 222 -13.07 7.16 -14.74
C ASP A 222 -12.01 6.69 -13.72
N PRO A 223 -10.71 6.77 -14.05
CA PRO A 223 -9.63 6.38 -13.16
C PRO A 223 -9.10 7.57 -12.33
N ALA A 224 -9.92 8.60 -12.07
CA ALA A 224 -9.48 9.83 -11.43
C ALA A 224 -8.74 9.63 -10.09
N SER A 225 -9.14 8.64 -9.28
CA SER A 225 -8.42 8.29 -8.05
C SER A 225 -6.99 7.82 -8.33
N ALA A 226 -6.79 6.89 -9.27
CA ALA A 226 -5.46 6.42 -9.66
C ALA A 226 -4.60 7.54 -10.29
N ARG A 227 -5.22 8.42 -11.08
CA ARG A 227 -4.52 9.59 -11.65
C ARG A 227 -4.09 10.58 -10.58
N TRP A 228 -4.97 10.90 -9.64
CA TRP A 228 -4.69 11.84 -8.55
C TRP A 228 -3.57 11.32 -7.65
N SER A 229 -3.66 10.05 -7.25
CA SER A 229 -2.67 9.40 -6.39
C SER A 229 -1.29 9.35 -7.04
N ALA A 230 -1.21 8.99 -8.33
CA ALA A 230 0.05 9.00 -9.08
C ALA A 230 0.70 10.39 -9.11
N GLN A 231 -0.10 11.43 -9.38
CA GLN A 231 0.37 12.82 -9.38
C GLN A 231 0.82 13.27 -8.00
N TRP A 232 0.11 12.88 -6.95
CA TRP A 232 0.49 13.17 -5.58
C TRP A 232 1.81 12.49 -5.20
N GLY A 233 1.98 11.20 -5.51
CA GLY A 233 3.20 10.45 -5.23
C GLY A 233 4.42 11.06 -5.91
N VAL A 234 4.32 11.40 -7.20
CA VAL A 234 5.38 12.08 -7.96
C VAL A 234 5.67 13.47 -7.40
N ALA A 235 4.64 14.23 -7.02
CA ALA A 235 4.82 15.54 -6.38
C ALA A 235 5.52 15.43 -5.02
N ALA A 236 5.20 14.40 -4.22
CA ALA A 236 5.84 14.13 -2.94
C ALA A 236 7.32 13.75 -3.11
N ALA A 237 7.67 12.92 -4.11
CA ALA A 237 9.06 12.62 -4.44
C ALA A 237 9.85 13.89 -4.80
N ASN A 238 9.28 14.71 -5.69
CA ASN A 238 9.89 15.97 -6.10
C ASN A 238 10.10 16.95 -4.93
N ALA A 239 9.15 17.00 -3.98
CA ALA A 239 9.26 17.86 -2.80
C ALA A 239 10.38 17.43 -1.82
N LEU A 240 10.78 16.15 -1.84
CA LEU A 240 11.85 15.60 -1.00
C LEU A 240 13.22 15.60 -1.69
N ASN A 241 13.28 15.98 -2.97
CA ASN A 241 14.54 16.10 -3.71
C ASN A 241 15.42 17.22 -3.13
N GLY A 242 16.70 16.92 -2.91
CA GLY A 242 17.66 17.83 -2.31
C GLY A 242 17.49 18.05 -0.81
N SER A 243 16.55 17.35 -0.15
CA SER A 243 16.34 17.45 1.30
C SER A 243 17.11 16.38 2.09
N GLY A 244 17.92 15.55 1.42
CA GLY A 244 18.55 14.36 2.02
C GLY A 244 17.56 13.21 2.26
N ARG A 245 16.36 13.28 1.68
CA ARG A 245 15.30 12.25 1.75
C ARG A 245 14.85 11.78 0.37
N ASP A 246 15.65 12.06 -0.66
CA ASP A 246 15.36 11.83 -2.07
C ASP A 246 14.91 10.39 -2.33
N ALA A 247 15.71 9.40 -1.89
CA ALA A 247 15.38 7.98 -2.06
C ALA A 247 14.11 7.54 -1.30
N ALA A 248 13.78 8.21 -0.19
CA ALA A 248 12.54 7.95 0.53
C ALA A 248 11.32 8.51 -0.22
N GLY A 249 11.49 9.67 -0.88
CA GLY A 249 10.48 10.25 -1.75
C GLY A 249 10.20 9.36 -2.97
N GLU A 250 11.24 8.88 -3.65
CA GLU A 250 11.06 7.97 -4.79
C GLU A 250 10.38 6.65 -4.38
N TYR A 251 10.72 6.10 -3.20
CA TYR A 251 10.08 4.88 -2.71
C TYR A 251 8.59 5.09 -2.40
N LEU A 252 8.23 6.25 -1.84
CA LEU A 252 6.84 6.62 -1.63
C LEU A 252 6.10 6.70 -2.97
N ALA A 253 6.66 7.39 -3.97
CA ALA A 253 6.05 7.50 -5.29
C ALA A 253 5.85 6.13 -5.96
N LEU A 254 6.84 5.23 -5.86
CA LEU A 254 6.72 3.88 -6.44
C LEU A 254 5.60 3.07 -5.78
N ASN A 255 5.37 3.22 -4.47
CA ASN A 255 4.26 2.52 -3.81
C ASN A 255 2.91 3.05 -4.29
N GLU A 256 2.74 4.37 -4.40
CA GLU A 256 1.51 4.96 -4.96
C GLU A 256 1.24 4.47 -6.38
N LEU A 257 2.26 4.51 -7.24
CA LEU A 257 2.16 4.04 -8.62
C LEU A 257 1.80 2.55 -8.72
N TRP A 258 2.20 1.72 -7.74
CA TRP A 258 1.74 0.34 -7.65
C TRP A 258 0.26 0.23 -7.27
N TYR A 259 -0.22 0.97 -6.27
CA TYR A 259 -1.65 1.03 -5.96
C TYR A 259 -2.46 1.47 -7.19
N ASP A 260 -1.96 2.44 -7.94
CA ASP A 260 -2.63 3.02 -9.10
C ASP A 260 -2.67 2.08 -10.29
N ALA A 261 -1.55 1.41 -10.59
CA ALA A 261 -1.48 0.40 -11.64
C ALA A 261 -2.43 -0.77 -11.36
N ILE A 262 -2.49 -1.20 -10.10
CA ILE A 262 -3.38 -2.28 -9.69
C ILE A 262 -4.85 -1.83 -9.73
N ASN A 263 -5.17 -0.63 -9.22
CA ASN A 263 -6.51 -0.05 -9.32
C ASN A 263 -6.98 -0.04 -10.77
N CYS A 264 -6.14 0.49 -11.67
CA CYS A 264 -6.47 0.52 -13.09
C CYS A 264 -6.70 -0.89 -13.68
N SER A 265 -5.91 -1.88 -13.24
CA SER A 265 -6.05 -3.27 -13.68
C SER A 265 -7.36 -3.90 -13.18
N VAL A 266 -7.75 -3.64 -11.93
CA VAL A 266 -9.02 -4.08 -11.36
C VAL A 266 -10.20 -3.45 -12.09
N LEU A 267 -10.18 -2.14 -12.28
CA LEU A 267 -11.21 -1.43 -13.04
C LEU A 267 -11.32 -1.99 -14.46
N TYR A 268 -10.19 -2.19 -15.14
CA TYR A 268 -10.16 -2.71 -16.50
C TYR A 268 -10.76 -4.12 -16.57
N ALA A 269 -10.42 -4.99 -15.63
CA ALA A 269 -10.88 -6.37 -15.58
C ALA A 269 -12.39 -6.47 -15.22
N ALA A 270 -12.86 -5.63 -14.30
CA ALA A 270 -14.25 -5.65 -13.84
C ALA A 270 -15.24 -4.99 -14.81
N THR A 271 -14.76 -4.17 -15.75
CA THR A 271 -15.58 -3.34 -16.66
C THR A 271 -15.37 -3.68 -18.13
N ALA A 272 -14.74 -4.82 -18.45
CA ALA A 272 -14.53 -5.24 -19.82
C ALA A 272 -15.88 -5.35 -20.59
N PRO A 273 -15.96 -4.88 -21.85
CA PRO A 273 -17.22 -4.86 -22.58
C PRO A 273 -17.77 -6.27 -22.82
N SER A 274 -19.10 -6.38 -22.81
CA SER A 274 -19.84 -7.49 -23.40
C SER A 274 -19.82 -7.47 -24.93
#